data_AF-A0A1V6C9M2-F1
#
_entry.id   AF-A0A1V6C9M2-F1
#
_cell.length_a   1.000
_cell.length_b   1.000
_cell.length_c   1.000
_cell.angle_alpha   90.00
_cell.angle_beta   90.00
_cell.angle_gamma   90.00
#
_symmetry.space_group_name_H-M   'P 1'
#
loop_
_entity.id
_entity.type
_entity.pdbx_description
1 polymer ?
#
loop_
_entity_poly.entity_id
_entity_poly.type
_entity_poly.pdbx_seq_one_letter_code
_entity_poly.pdbx_strand_id
1 'polypeptide(L)'
;MEPQRLDVWEEEVTPKILSGPKPTTFQHYLTQQQPDAVDTGKRDKQSNPIMELRLDHYASPPPHETVIRGHKLYWHRGPIGIEMVREKSEVDWKTDKQHTTIRPVKAGVRFRFRIYFENLLDYELGTLLWALTLPGEENKDYCHSLGMGKPLGMGAVKITPTLYLSDREGRYCQLFDEAGWYRGERQETDTQQFIRAFEDFVLRKIDQQERGQAQFLRDVERIKMLLKMLEWQGPDRRLTEYMTIEPTNEYKERPVLFDPLKIKEPPVDRSSSTNSKTTGHPKGNTNKIYRRRSK
;
A
#
# COMPACT_ATOMS: atom_id res chain seq x y z
N MET A 1 10.09 17.17 15.74
CA MET A 1 10.40 17.95 14.52
C MET A 1 11.84 18.42 14.65
N GLU A 2 12.64 18.42 13.58
CA GLU A 2 13.95 19.11 13.65
C GLU A 2 13.69 20.63 13.81
N PRO A 3 14.40 21.34 14.71
CA PRO A 3 14.02 22.70 15.13
C PRO A 3 14.05 23.79 14.05
N GLN A 4 14.47 23.51 12.81
CA GLN A 4 14.86 24.53 11.83
C GLN A 4 14.03 24.59 10.54
N ARG A 5 12.97 23.77 10.36
CA ARG A 5 12.10 23.88 9.17
C ARG A 5 10.88 24.77 9.45
N LEU A 6 10.97 26.03 9.04
CA LEU A 6 9.91 27.04 9.21
C LEU A 6 8.69 26.86 8.29
N ASP A 7 8.73 25.94 7.31
CA ASP A 7 7.57 25.63 6.47
C ASP A 7 7.51 24.16 6.03
N VAL A 8 6.84 23.35 6.84
CA VAL A 8 6.66 21.90 6.62
C VAL A 8 5.38 21.56 5.87
N TRP A 9 4.53 22.53 5.59
CA TRP A 9 3.19 22.31 5.04
C TRP A 9 3.14 22.64 3.56
N GLU A 10 2.51 21.78 2.77
CA GLU A 10 2.06 22.14 1.43
C GLU A 10 0.93 23.18 1.51
N GLU A 11 0.56 23.71 0.34
CA GLU A 11 -0.64 24.53 0.19
C GLU A 11 -1.89 23.76 0.62
N GLU A 12 -2.88 24.48 1.15
CA GLU A 12 -4.19 23.91 1.42
C GLU A 12 -4.88 23.52 0.11
N VAL A 13 -5.51 22.35 0.09
CA VAL A 13 -6.17 21.80 -1.09
C VAL A 13 -7.51 21.17 -0.73
N THR A 14 -8.49 21.34 -1.61
CA THR A 14 -9.70 20.53 -1.64
C THR A 14 -9.43 19.32 -2.54
N PRO A 15 -9.37 18.09 -2.01
CA PRO A 15 -9.05 16.92 -2.80
C PRO A 15 -10.28 16.40 -3.57
N LYS A 16 -10.03 15.66 -4.65
CA LYS A 16 -11.06 14.95 -5.43
C LYS A 16 -11.84 13.96 -4.57
N ILE A 17 -13.15 13.88 -4.80
CA ILE A 17 -14.00 12.85 -4.20
C ILE A 17 -13.82 11.52 -4.92
N LEU A 18 -13.39 10.48 -4.20
CA LEU A 18 -13.28 9.11 -4.72
C LEU A 18 -14.56 8.27 -4.57
N SER A 19 -15.65 8.92 -4.14
CA SER A 19 -16.97 8.33 -3.89
C SER A 19 -16.95 7.15 -2.90
N GLY A 20 -18.15 6.70 -2.51
CA GLY A 20 -18.34 5.57 -1.61
C GLY A 20 -18.23 4.21 -2.29
N PRO A 21 -18.02 3.13 -1.51
CA PRO A 21 -18.05 1.77 -2.02
C PRO A 21 -19.44 1.45 -2.63
N LYS A 22 -19.45 0.74 -3.76
CA LYS A 22 -20.69 0.27 -4.39
C LYS A 22 -20.88 -1.22 -4.07
N PRO A 23 -22.00 -1.63 -3.43
CA PRO A 23 -22.25 -3.05 -3.12
C PRO A 23 -22.27 -3.96 -4.34
N THR A 24 -22.58 -3.41 -5.52
CA THR A 24 -22.54 -4.11 -6.80
C THR A 24 -21.13 -4.43 -7.30
N THR A 25 -20.09 -3.87 -6.65
CA THR A 25 -18.66 -4.05 -6.94
C THR A 25 -18.02 -5.14 -6.08
N PHE A 26 -18.77 -6.23 -5.87
CA PHE A 26 -18.35 -7.35 -5.02
C PHE A 26 -17.05 -8.01 -5.50
N GLN A 27 -16.72 -7.95 -6.79
CA GLN A 27 -15.50 -8.53 -7.36
C GLN A 27 -14.20 -7.88 -6.83
N HIS A 28 -14.30 -6.72 -6.20
CA HIS A 28 -13.17 -6.06 -5.52
C HIS A 28 -13.05 -6.45 -4.04
N TYR A 29 -14.12 -6.99 -3.44
CA TYR A 29 -14.17 -7.37 -2.02
C TYR A 29 -14.07 -8.88 -1.82
N LEU A 30 -14.43 -9.66 -2.84
CA LEU A 30 -14.45 -11.12 -2.83
C LEU A 30 -13.31 -11.68 -3.68
N THR A 31 -12.70 -12.78 -3.26
CA THR A 31 -11.75 -13.52 -4.08
C THR A 31 -12.47 -14.11 -5.29
N GLN A 32 -11.80 -14.17 -6.43
CA GLN A 32 -12.38 -14.73 -7.64
C GLN A 32 -11.43 -15.84 -8.08
N GLN A 33 -11.82 -17.09 -7.83
CA GLN A 33 -10.98 -18.27 -8.05
C GLN A 33 -10.64 -18.39 -9.54
N GLN A 34 -11.67 -18.37 -10.39
CA GLN A 34 -11.57 -18.30 -11.84
C GLN A 34 -12.81 -17.56 -12.34
N PRO A 35 -12.69 -16.35 -12.91
CA PRO A 35 -13.83 -15.77 -13.61
C PRO A 35 -13.99 -16.55 -14.92
N ASP A 36 -14.77 -17.63 -14.87
CA ASP A 36 -14.98 -18.50 -16.02
C ASP A 36 -15.77 -17.73 -17.08
N ALA A 37 -15.25 -17.75 -18.30
CA ALA A 37 -16.03 -17.34 -19.45
C ALA A 37 -17.12 -18.41 -19.65
N VAL A 38 -18.36 -18.06 -19.34
CA VAL A 38 -19.54 -18.92 -19.53
C VAL A 38 -20.25 -18.54 -20.82
N ASP A 39 -20.65 -19.53 -21.61
CA ASP A 39 -21.54 -19.29 -22.76
C ASP A 39 -22.87 -18.77 -22.23
N THR A 40 -23.25 -17.57 -22.63
CA THR A 40 -24.51 -16.93 -22.22
C THR A 40 -25.74 -17.55 -22.88
N GLY A 41 -25.55 -18.51 -23.79
CA GLY A 41 -26.59 -19.03 -24.68
C GLY A 41 -26.94 -18.06 -25.81
N LYS A 42 -26.40 -16.84 -25.80
CA LYS A 42 -26.58 -15.86 -26.88
C LYS A 42 -25.53 -16.09 -27.97
N ARG A 43 -25.86 -15.65 -29.18
CA ARG A 43 -24.98 -15.74 -30.34
C ARG A 43 -24.75 -14.35 -30.92
N ASP A 44 -23.56 -14.08 -31.43
CA ASP A 44 -23.28 -12.86 -32.18
C ASP A 44 -23.86 -12.94 -33.60
N LYS A 45 -23.65 -11.88 -34.40
CA LYS A 45 -24.14 -11.83 -35.80
C LYS A 45 -23.49 -12.89 -36.70
N GLN A 46 -22.36 -13.46 -36.27
CA GLN A 46 -21.61 -14.51 -36.94
C GLN A 46 -21.89 -15.90 -36.33
N SER A 47 -22.90 -16.02 -35.47
CA SER A 47 -23.30 -17.24 -34.79
C SER A 47 -22.27 -17.82 -33.80
N ASN A 48 -21.30 -17.02 -33.34
CA ASN A 48 -20.38 -17.43 -32.28
C ASN A 48 -21.04 -17.26 -30.89
N PRO A 49 -20.74 -18.12 -29.91
CA PRO A 49 -21.22 -17.95 -28.53
C PRO A 49 -20.69 -16.67 -27.91
N ILE A 50 -21.60 -15.88 -27.33
CA ILE A 50 -21.24 -14.72 -26.51
C ILE A 50 -20.86 -15.26 -25.14
N MET A 51 -19.60 -15.10 -24.78
CA MET A 51 -19.07 -15.52 -23.49
C MET A 51 -19.12 -14.35 -22.50
N GLU A 52 -19.61 -14.58 -21.27
CA GLU A 52 -19.58 -13.61 -20.18
C GLU A 52 -18.77 -14.17 -19.00
N LEU A 53 -18.14 -13.28 -18.23
CA LEU A 53 -17.43 -13.69 -17.02
C LEU A 53 -18.44 -14.01 -15.92
N ARG A 54 -18.48 -15.25 -15.47
CA ARG A 54 -19.17 -15.60 -14.22
C ARG A 54 -18.33 -15.09 -13.05
N LEU A 55 -18.91 -14.21 -12.25
CA LEU A 55 -18.26 -13.63 -11.07
C LEU A 55 -18.93 -14.13 -9.80
N ASP A 56 -18.12 -14.51 -8.83
CA ASP A 56 -18.63 -14.98 -7.55
C ASP A 56 -19.07 -13.81 -6.68
N HIS A 57 -20.30 -13.89 -6.15
CA HIS A 57 -20.91 -12.87 -5.30
C HIS A 57 -21.30 -13.46 -3.95
N TYR A 58 -21.88 -12.63 -3.08
CA TYR A 58 -22.26 -13.00 -1.70
C TYR A 58 -23.25 -14.17 -1.56
N ALA A 59 -23.84 -14.63 -2.67
CA ALA A 59 -24.81 -15.72 -2.71
C ALA A 59 -24.42 -16.79 -3.74
N SER A 60 -23.15 -16.84 -4.15
CA SER A 60 -22.64 -17.92 -5.00
C SER A 60 -22.78 -19.27 -4.26
N PRO A 61 -23.42 -20.28 -4.87
CA PRO A 61 -23.59 -21.59 -4.25
C PRO A 61 -22.32 -22.46 -4.40
N PRO A 62 -22.18 -23.53 -3.59
CA PRO A 62 -21.16 -24.55 -3.83
C PRO A 62 -21.23 -25.10 -5.27
N PRO A 63 -20.10 -25.40 -5.92
CA PRO A 63 -18.72 -25.39 -5.40
C PRO A 63 -18.02 -24.02 -5.48
N HIS A 64 -18.73 -22.95 -5.87
CA HIS A 64 -18.16 -21.61 -6.14
C HIS A 64 -18.20 -20.70 -4.90
N GLU A 65 -17.79 -21.24 -3.75
CA GLU A 65 -17.68 -20.44 -2.54
C GLU A 65 -16.56 -19.42 -2.69
N THR A 66 -16.82 -18.20 -2.23
CA THR A 66 -15.86 -17.10 -2.25
C THR A 66 -15.65 -16.55 -0.86
N VAL A 67 -14.47 -15.98 -0.62
CA VAL A 67 -14.09 -15.41 0.67
C VAL A 67 -13.81 -13.92 0.52
N ILE A 68 -14.00 -13.19 1.62
CA ILE A 68 -13.66 -11.77 1.69
C ILE A 68 -12.13 -11.62 1.59
N ARG A 69 -11.66 -10.71 0.73
CA ARG A 69 -10.23 -10.43 0.51
C ARG A 69 -9.50 -9.86 1.74
N GLY A 70 -10.24 -9.42 2.75
CA GLY A 70 -9.71 -8.92 4.02
C GLY A 70 -9.59 -7.40 4.06
N HIS A 71 -8.45 -6.92 4.55
CA HIS A 71 -8.25 -5.50 4.88
C HIS A 71 -8.12 -4.60 3.64
N LYS A 72 -8.78 -3.44 3.69
CA LYS A 72 -8.66 -2.42 2.66
C LYS A 72 -7.30 -1.72 2.73
N LEU A 73 -6.52 -1.83 1.66
CA LEU A 73 -5.23 -1.16 1.48
C LEU A 73 -5.22 -0.36 0.18
N TYR A 74 -4.36 0.64 0.10
CA TYR A 74 -4.15 1.47 -1.08
C TYR A 74 -2.69 1.36 -1.52
N TRP A 75 -2.48 1.30 -2.83
CA TRP A 75 -1.14 1.31 -3.42
C TRP A 75 -0.42 2.63 -3.15
N HIS A 76 0.85 2.55 -2.79
CA HIS A 76 1.74 3.70 -2.92
C HIS A 76 1.87 4.08 -4.38
N ARG A 77 1.77 5.37 -4.69
CA ARG A 77 1.77 5.88 -6.07
C ARG A 77 3.02 6.69 -6.41
N GLY A 78 4.10 6.53 -5.65
CA GLY A 78 5.32 7.35 -5.82
C GLY A 78 5.08 8.85 -5.58
N PRO A 79 6.02 9.73 -5.97
CA PRO A 79 5.93 11.17 -5.70
C PRO A 79 4.73 11.87 -6.34
N ILE A 80 3.77 12.34 -5.55
CA ILE A 80 2.55 13.01 -6.01
C ILE A 80 2.59 14.50 -5.68
N GLY A 81 2.40 15.36 -6.68
CA GLY A 81 2.19 16.80 -6.50
C GLY A 81 0.74 17.14 -6.18
N ILE A 82 0.55 18.28 -5.50
CA ILE A 82 -0.75 18.77 -4.99
C ILE A 82 -1.83 18.90 -6.07
N GLU A 83 -1.45 19.31 -7.28
CA GLU A 83 -2.38 19.48 -8.40
C GLU A 83 -3.01 18.16 -8.89
N MET A 84 -2.36 17.03 -8.66
CA MET A 84 -2.93 15.73 -9.04
C MET A 84 -4.06 15.30 -8.08
N VAL A 85 -4.04 15.79 -6.84
CA VAL A 85 -5.06 15.45 -5.83
C VAL A 85 -6.19 16.47 -5.79
N ARG A 86 -5.97 17.69 -6.28
CA ARG A 86 -6.94 18.80 -6.28
C ARG A 86 -8.22 18.49 -7.05
N GLU A 87 -9.36 18.84 -6.47
CA GLU A 87 -10.66 18.88 -7.15
C GLU A 87 -10.63 19.93 -8.26
N LYS A 88 -11.01 19.54 -9.47
CA LYS A 88 -10.97 20.42 -10.65
C LYS A 88 -12.25 21.21 -10.82
N SER A 89 -13.35 20.70 -10.29
CA SER A 89 -14.66 21.33 -10.34
C SER A 89 -14.77 22.41 -9.28
N GLU A 90 -15.51 23.48 -9.56
CA GLU A 90 -15.83 24.45 -8.52
C GLU A 90 -16.72 23.79 -7.46
N VAL A 91 -16.39 24.04 -6.19
CA VAL A 91 -17.13 23.49 -5.04
C VAL A 91 -18.03 24.58 -4.46
N ASP A 92 -19.34 24.35 -4.50
CA ASP A 92 -20.31 25.19 -3.80
C ASP A 92 -20.41 24.80 -2.33
N TRP A 93 -19.61 25.44 -1.50
CA TRP A 93 -19.55 25.20 -0.05
C TRP A 93 -20.88 25.45 0.70
N LYS A 94 -21.90 26.06 0.08
CA LYS A 94 -23.22 26.20 0.71
C LYS A 94 -24.03 24.91 0.67
N THR A 95 -23.83 24.10 -0.37
CA THR A 95 -24.61 22.88 -0.62
C THR A 95 -23.78 21.61 -0.46
N ASP A 96 -22.46 21.73 -0.58
CA ASP A 96 -21.54 20.61 -0.51
C ASP A 96 -21.35 20.08 0.92
N LYS A 97 -21.59 18.78 1.10
CA LYS A 97 -21.41 18.07 2.37
C LYS A 97 -20.34 16.98 2.32
N GLN A 98 -19.65 16.84 1.19
CA GLN A 98 -18.72 15.73 0.93
C GLN A 98 -17.27 16.19 0.83
N HIS A 99 -17.04 17.38 0.27
CA HIS A 99 -15.71 17.96 0.19
C HIS A 99 -15.19 18.38 1.55
N THR A 100 -13.88 18.25 1.71
CA THR A 100 -13.13 18.69 2.88
C THR A 100 -11.87 19.40 2.40
N THR A 101 -11.26 20.23 3.24
CA THR A 101 -9.93 20.79 2.96
C THR A 101 -8.89 20.01 3.74
N ILE A 102 -7.72 19.82 3.12
CA ILE A 102 -6.57 19.22 3.78
C ILE A 102 -5.35 20.11 3.56
N ARG A 103 -4.45 20.13 4.55
CA ARG A 103 -3.14 20.75 4.43
C ARG A 103 -2.05 19.68 4.60
N PRO A 104 -1.53 19.13 3.49
CA PRO A 104 -0.54 18.06 3.54
C PRO A 104 0.80 18.51 4.10
N VAL A 105 1.58 17.57 4.62
CA VAL A 105 2.99 17.81 4.98
C VAL A 105 3.85 17.57 3.74
N LYS A 106 4.84 18.44 3.50
CA LYS A 106 5.80 18.32 2.40
C LYS A 106 6.56 17.00 2.44
N ALA A 107 6.90 16.46 1.27
CA ALA A 107 7.73 15.27 1.18
C ALA A 107 9.13 15.50 1.81
N GLY A 108 9.68 14.46 2.44
CA GLY A 108 11.01 14.51 3.05
C GLY A 108 11.06 15.25 4.41
N VAL A 109 9.92 15.60 5.01
CA VAL A 109 9.87 16.06 6.40
C VAL A 109 10.11 14.88 7.35
N ARG A 110 11.00 15.08 8.33
CA ARG A 110 11.36 14.05 9.31
C ARG A 110 10.75 14.37 10.66
N PHE A 111 10.08 13.37 11.22
CA PHE A 111 9.53 13.41 12.57
C PHE A 111 10.33 12.46 13.46
N ARG A 112 10.45 12.82 14.73
CA ARG A 112 11.04 11.98 15.77
C ARG A 112 10.01 11.84 16.87
N PHE A 113 9.74 10.61 17.25
CA PHE A 113 8.87 10.24 18.35
C PHE A 113 9.53 9.10 19.14
N ARG A 114 9.02 8.83 20.33
CA ARG A 114 9.50 7.75 21.21
C ARG A 114 8.35 6.80 21.48
N ILE A 115 8.64 5.51 21.44
CA ILE A 115 7.74 4.45 21.93
C ILE A 115 8.39 3.90 23.19
N TYR A 116 7.65 3.94 24.29
CA TYR A 116 8.04 3.30 25.54
C TYR A 116 7.32 1.95 25.62
N PHE A 117 8.04 0.93 26.08
CA PHE A 117 7.51 -0.41 26.31
C PHE A 117 8.10 -0.96 27.60
N GLU A 118 7.44 -1.94 28.19
CA GLU A 118 7.86 -2.57 29.43
C GLU A 118 7.66 -4.08 29.34
N ASN A 119 8.63 -4.85 29.86
CA ASN A 119 8.53 -6.29 30.06
C ASN A 119 8.08 -7.10 28.82
N LEU A 120 8.53 -6.69 27.63
CA LEU A 120 8.30 -7.47 26.41
C LEU A 120 9.28 -8.63 26.34
N LEU A 121 8.77 -9.81 25.99
CA LEU A 121 9.60 -10.94 25.58
C LEU A 121 10.29 -10.64 24.23
N ASP A 122 11.36 -11.35 23.93
CA ASP A 122 12.18 -11.10 22.73
C ASP A 122 11.35 -11.12 21.44
N TYR A 123 10.41 -12.07 21.32
CA TYR A 123 9.52 -12.17 20.15
C TYR A 123 8.42 -11.08 20.14
N GLU A 124 8.03 -10.54 21.29
CA GLU A 124 7.06 -9.43 21.37
C GLU A 124 7.74 -8.11 20.96
N LEU A 125 8.97 -7.89 21.44
CA LEU A 125 9.82 -6.79 20.97
C LEU A 125 10.11 -6.93 19.47
N GLY A 126 10.35 -8.15 19.01
CA GLY A 126 10.47 -8.49 17.59
C GLY A 126 9.23 -8.13 16.78
N THR A 127 8.04 -8.39 17.33
CA THR A 127 6.76 -8.02 16.70
C THR A 127 6.66 -6.51 16.51
N LEU A 128 7.00 -5.72 17.55
CA LEU A 128 7.00 -4.27 17.49
C LEU A 128 8.01 -3.75 16.45
N LEU A 129 9.24 -4.28 16.46
CA LEU A 129 10.28 -3.91 15.50
C LEU A 129 9.88 -4.27 14.07
N TRP A 130 9.28 -5.44 13.85
CA TRP A 130 8.79 -5.88 12.55
C TRP A 130 7.69 -4.93 12.04
N ALA A 131 6.72 -4.59 12.90
CA ALA A 131 5.64 -3.67 12.57
C ALA A 131 6.15 -2.26 12.23
N LEU A 132 7.23 -1.79 12.85
CA LEU A 132 7.81 -0.48 12.55
C LEU A 132 8.67 -0.50 11.29
N THR A 133 9.53 -1.51 11.13
CA THR A 133 10.55 -1.57 10.08
C THR A 133 10.04 -2.13 8.75
N LEU A 134 9.00 -2.98 8.77
CA LEU A 134 8.48 -3.70 7.61
C LEU A 134 9.61 -4.44 6.85
N PRO A 135 10.24 -5.47 7.47
CA PRO A 135 11.42 -6.12 6.90
C PRO A 135 11.02 -6.94 5.67
N GLY A 136 11.21 -6.36 4.49
CA GLY A 136 11.05 -7.05 3.21
C GLY A 136 12.38 -7.38 2.54
N GLU A 137 12.45 -7.22 1.23
CA GLU A 137 13.67 -7.46 0.43
C GLU A 137 14.70 -6.34 0.64
N GLU A 138 15.98 -6.69 0.68
CA GLU A 138 17.08 -5.76 1.02
C GLU A 138 17.21 -4.56 0.06
N ASN A 139 16.79 -4.73 -1.20
CA ASN A 139 16.90 -3.71 -2.24
C ASN A 139 15.62 -2.88 -2.42
N LYS A 140 14.66 -3.00 -1.50
CA LYS A 140 13.36 -2.32 -1.59
C LYS A 140 13.06 -1.55 -0.32
N ASP A 141 12.43 -0.40 -0.51
CA ASP A 141 11.89 0.38 0.59
C ASP A 141 10.42 0.02 0.81
N TYR A 142 10.02 -0.01 2.08
CA TYR A 142 8.64 -0.24 2.49
C TYR A 142 8.17 0.92 3.35
N CYS A 143 7.01 1.46 3.01
CA CYS A 143 6.43 2.64 3.66
C CYS A 143 5.08 2.29 4.28
N HIS A 144 4.83 2.85 5.45
CA HIS A 144 3.50 2.90 6.05
C HIS A 144 2.61 3.90 5.31
N SER A 145 1.31 3.69 5.35
CA SER A 145 0.32 4.64 4.82
C SER A 145 -0.42 5.30 5.98
N LEU A 146 -0.23 6.62 6.16
CA LEU A 146 -0.77 7.41 7.27
C LEU A 146 -1.65 8.57 6.78
N GLY A 147 -2.69 8.93 7.54
CA GLY A 147 -3.54 10.08 7.26
C GLY A 147 -4.71 9.80 6.31
N MET A 148 -5.45 10.86 5.95
CA MET A 148 -6.68 10.76 5.15
C MET A 148 -6.41 10.65 3.64
N GLY A 149 -5.24 11.09 3.18
CA GLY A 149 -4.88 11.12 1.76
C GLY A 149 -4.37 9.80 1.17
N LYS A 150 -4.39 8.67 1.91
CA LYS A 150 -3.95 7.34 1.41
C LYS A 150 -4.61 6.95 0.08
N PRO A 151 -5.93 7.14 -0.11
CA PRO A 151 -6.56 6.83 -1.39
C PRO A 151 -5.98 7.65 -2.55
N LEU A 152 -5.59 8.89 -2.26
CA LEU A 152 -5.02 9.81 -3.23
C LEU A 152 -3.52 9.55 -3.46
N GLY A 153 -2.95 8.52 -2.81
CA GLY A 153 -1.54 8.15 -2.84
C GLY A 153 -0.65 8.99 -1.93
N MET A 154 -1.24 9.76 -0.99
CA MET A 154 -0.49 10.57 -0.03
C MET A 154 -0.23 9.79 1.27
N GLY A 155 0.75 10.27 2.06
CA GLY A 155 0.98 9.78 3.41
C GLY A 155 1.86 8.52 3.49
N ALA A 156 2.73 8.31 2.50
CA ALA A 156 3.80 7.31 2.58
C ALA A 156 4.86 7.74 3.61
N VAL A 157 5.09 6.93 4.64
CA VAL A 157 6.02 7.23 5.73
C VAL A 157 6.94 6.03 5.97
N LYS A 158 8.25 6.24 5.82
CA LYS A 158 9.27 5.29 6.28
C LYS A 158 9.57 5.52 7.75
N ILE A 159 9.53 4.46 8.55
CA ILE A 159 9.90 4.51 9.97
C ILE A 159 11.26 3.79 10.13
N THR A 160 12.19 4.44 10.81
CA THR A 160 13.53 3.88 11.10
C THR A 160 13.75 3.94 12.61
N PRO A 161 13.45 2.86 13.34
CA PRO A 161 13.57 2.84 14.78
C PRO A 161 15.03 2.73 15.23
N THR A 162 15.32 3.26 16.41
CA THR A 162 16.55 3.01 17.17
C THR A 162 16.13 2.46 18.51
N LEU A 163 16.61 1.25 18.85
CA LEU A 163 16.24 0.57 20.08
C LEU A 163 17.18 0.96 21.21
N TYR A 164 16.60 1.34 22.35
CA TYR A 164 17.31 1.49 23.61
C TYR A 164 16.68 0.55 24.63
N LEU A 165 17.51 -0.25 25.30
CA LEU A 165 17.09 -1.12 26.38
C LEU A 165 17.53 -0.51 27.71
N SER A 166 16.67 -0.64 28.72
CA SER A 166 16.94 -0.13 30.05
C SER A 166 17.37 -1.24 30.99
N ASP A 167 18.57 -1.12 31.55
CA ASP A 167 19.01 -1.88 32.71
C ASP A 167 18.53 -1.15 33.98
N ARG A 168 17.40 -1.62 34.52
CA ARG A 168 16.81 -1.03 35.73
C ARG A 168 17.66 -1.30 36.97
N GLU A 169 18.29 -2.46 37.05
CA GLU A 169 19.11 -2.84 38.21
C GLU A 169 20.36 -1.96 38.27
N GLY A 170 21.12 -1.92 37.17
CA GLY A 170 22.29 -1.03 37.07
C GLY A 170 21.93 0.42 37.34
N ARG A 171 20.78 0.90 36.83
CA ARG A 171 20.32 2.28 37.01
C ARG A 171 20.13 2.67 38.47
N TYR A 172 19.63 1.76 39.30
CA TYR A 172 19.42 2.04 40.73
C TYR A 172 20.64 1.69 41.60
N CYS A 173 21.62 0.96 41.05
CA CYS A 173 22.88 0.64 41.73
C CYS A 173 24.01 1.65 41.44
N GLN A 174 23.90 2.47 40.39
CA GLN A 174 24.93 3.43 39.98
C GLN A 174 24.33 4.82 39.73
N LEU A 175 24.89 5.85 40.36
CA LEU A 175 24.41 7.24 40.24
C LEU A 175 25.07 8.02 39.09
N PHE A 176 26.37 7.78 38.86
CA PHE A 176 27.19 8.49 37.87
C PHE A 176 28.01 7.55 36.99
N ASP A 177 28.27 7.95 35.76
CA ASP A 177 29.28 7.39 34.84
C ASP A 177 30.30 8.47 34.43
N GLU A 178 31.22 8.14 33.52
CA GLU A 178 32.25 9.07 33.04
C GLU A 178 31.67 10.32 32.35
N ALA A 179 30.42 10.27 31.88
CA ALA A 179 29.77 11.33 31.12
C ALA A 179 28.69 12.08 31.94
N GLY A 180 28.45 11.72 33.20
CA GLY A 180 27.50 12.38 34.08
C GLY A 180 26.55 11.41 34.79
N TRP A 181 25.25 11.66 34.72
CA TRP A 181 24.23 10.79 35.33
C TRP A 181 24.14 9.46 34.61
N TYR A 182 24.30 8.36 35.34
CA TYR A 182 24.12 7.02 34.78
C TYR A 182 22.64 6.78 34.46
N ARG A 183 22.30 6.67 33.17
CA ARG A 183 20.89 6.54 32.72
C ARG A 183 20.38 5.10 32.72
N GLY A 184 21.29 4.12 32.74
CA GLY A 184 20.97 2.71 32.57
C GLY A 184 20.24 2.42 31.25
N GLU A 185 20.51 3.20 30.20
CA GLU A 185 19.94 3.03 28.86
C GLU A 185 21.09 2.72 27.90
N ARG A 186 21.02 1.57 27.22
CA ARG A 186 22.00 1.19 26.20
C ARG A 186 21.31 1.08 24.85
N GLN A 187 21.93 1.65 23.81
CA GLN A 187 21.49 1.42 22.45
C GLN A 187 21.75 -0.05 22.09
N GLU A 188 20.71 -0.74 21.65
CA GLU A 188 20.82 -2.10 21.16
C GLU A 188 21.13 -2.09 19.66
N THR A 189 22.20 -2.77 19.27
CA THR A 189 22.71 -2.81 17.91
C THR A 189 22.19 -4.01 17.13
N ASP A 190 21.96 -5.14 17.80
CA ASP A 190 21.41 -6.34 17.17
C ASP A 190 19.89 -6.37 17.31
N THR A 191 19.21 -5.48 16.58
CA THR A 191 17.74 -5.52 16.52
C THR A 191 17.23 -6.74 15.75
N GLN A 192 18.09 -7.38 14.95
CA GLN A 192 17.70 -8.51 14.09
C GLN A 192 17.42 -9.77 14.90
N GLN A 193 18.11 -9.99 16.02
CA GLN A 193 17.83 -11.13 16.90
C GLN A 193 16.36 -11.17 17.36
N PHE A 194 15.77 -10.01 17.71
CA PHE A 194 14.38 -9.93 18.16
C PHE A 194 13.41 -10.15 17.00
N ILE A 195 13.68 -9.55 15.83
CA ILE A 195 12.88 -9.77 14.62
C ILE A 195 12.88 -11.26 14.26
N ARG A 196 14.04 -11.93 14.33
CA ARG A 196 14.17 -13.38 14.12
C ARG A 196 13.38 -14.18 15.14
N ALA A 197 13.47 -13.84 16.43
CA ALA A 197 12.69 -14.50 17.48
C ALA A 197 11.18 -14.43 17.20
N PHE A 198 10.70 -13.28 16.70
CA PHE A 198 9.31 -13.10 16.25
C PHE A 198 8.98 -13.95 15.02
N GLU A 199 9.76 -13.87 13.95
CA GLU A 199 9.52 -14.64 12.72
C GLU A 199 9.46 -16.15 13.02
N ASP A 200 10.42 -16.65 13.77
CA ASP A 200 10.49 -18.04 14.22
C ASP A 200 9.26 -18.45 15.03
N PHE A 201 8.82 -17.60 15.97
CA PHE A 201 7.63 -17.85 16.77
C PHE A 201 6.39 -17.98 15.89
N VAL A 202 6.19 -17.07 14.94
CA VAL A 202 5.04 -17.08 14.02
C VAL A 202 5.11 -18.27 13.08
N LEU A 203 6.25 -18.53 12.44
CA LEU A 203 6.43 -19.61 11.48
C LEU A 203 6.23 -21.01 12.10
N ARG A 204 6.44 -21.17 13.41
CA ARG A 204 6.11 -22.41 14.13
C ARG A 204 4.63 -22.56 14.44
N LYS A 205 3.84 -21.48 14.38
CA LYS A 205 2.43 -21.44 14.81
C LYS A 205 1.42 -21.33 13.66
N ILE A 206 1.82 -20.81 12.51
CA ILE A 206 0.96 -20.74 11.33
C ILE A 206 0.73 -22.13 10.71
N ASP A 207 -0.36 -22.26 9.96
CA ASP A 207 -0.71 -23.49 9.24
C ASP A 207 0.38 -23.91 8.25
N GLN A 208 0.59 -25.21 8.08
CA GLN A 208 1.66 -25.75 7.24
C GLN A 208 1.45 -25.45 5.75
N GLN A 209 0.20 -25.45 5.26
CA GLN A 209 -0.10 -25.11 3.87
C GLN A 209 0.19 -23.64 3.61
N GLU A 210 -0.18 -22.78 4.55
CA GLU A 210 0.07 -21.34 4.44
C GLU A 210 1.54 -20.97 4.58
N ARG A 211 2.27 -21.63 5.48
CA ARG A 211 3.72 -21.46 5.61
C ARG A 211 4.45 -21.89 4.34
N GLY A 212 4.05 -23.02 3.77
CA GLY A 212 4.79 -23.67 2.68
C GLY A 212 6.26 -23.87 3.05
N GLN A 213 7.15 -23.31 2.24
CA GLN A 213 8.61 -23.39 2.41
C GLN A 213 9.23 -22.08 2.98
N ALA A 214 8.41 -21.18 3.53
CA ALA A 214 8.88 -19.91 4.06
C ALA A 214 9.90 -20.09 5.19
N GLN A 215 11.06 -19.44 5.04
CA GLN A 215 12.08 -19.34 6.08
C GLN A 215 11.96 -18.02 6.85
N PHE A 216 11.47 -16.97 6.19
CA PHE A 216 11.20 -15.67 6.78
C PHE A 216 9.71 -15.33 6.68
N LEU A 217 9.22 -14.43 7.54
CA LEU A 217 7.81 -14.05 7.49
C LEU A 217 7.49 -13.34 6.17
N ARG A 218 8.44 -12.56 5.64
CA ARG A 218 8.37 -11.98 4.29
C ARG A 218 8.24 -13.01 3.17
N ASP A 219 8.53 -14.28 3.42
CA ASP A 219 8.45 -15.34 2.41
C ASP A 219 7.03 -15.93 2.28
N VAL A 220 6.20 -15.77 3.32
CA VAL A 220 4.81 -16.21 3.35
C VAL A 220 4.01 -15.42 2.32
N GLU A 221 3.23 -16.11 1.49
CA GLU A 221 2.55 -15.52 0.32
C GLU A 221 1.69 -14.29 0.69
N ARG A 222 0.87 -14.38 1.75
CA ARG A 222 0.06 -13.24 2.21
C ARG A 222 0.91 -12.03 2.63
N ILE A 223 2.08 -12.29 3.23
CA ILE A 223 2.98 -11.24 3.70
C ILE A 223 3.73 -10.63 2.52
N LYS A 224 4.13 -11.43 1.53
CA LYS A 224 4.65 -10.93 0.24
C LYS A 224 3.67 -9.97 -0.42
N MET A 225 2.39 -10.32 -0.45
CA MET A 225 1.35 -9.44 -1.01
C MET A 225 1.23 -8.13 -0.23
N LEU A 226 1.21 -8.19 1.11
CA LEU A 226 1.19 -7.00 1.96
C LEU A 226 2.41 -6.11 1.71
N LEU A 227 3.62 -6.67 1.77
CA LEU A 227 4.86 -5.96 1.52
C LEU A 227 4.89 -5.37 0.10
N LYS A 228 4.40 -6.09 -0.91
CA LYS A 228 4.30 -5.58 -2.28
C LYS A 228 3.42 -4.33 -2.37
N MET A 229 2.32 -4.29 -1.61
CA MET A 229 1.47 -3.10 -1.53
C MET A 229 2.09 -1.93 -0.76
N LEU A 230 2.98 -2.23 0.18
CA LEU A 230 3.70 -1.25 1.00
C LEU A 230 5.04 -0.83 0.37
N GLU A 231 5.44 -1.42 -0.75
CA GLU A 231 6.67 -1.09 -1.49
C GLU A 231 6.66 0.38 -1.95
N TRP A 232 7.80 1.05 -1.80
CA TRP A 232 8.03 2.40 -2.28
C TRP A 232 9.25 2.43 -3.24
N GLN A 233 9.11 2.90 -4.48
CA GLN A 233 7.85 3.34 -5.09
C GLN A 233 6.96 2.14 -5.41
N GLY A 234 5.64 2.33 -5.34
CA GLY A 234 4.70 1.31 -5.79
C GLY A 234 4.70 1.17 -7.31
N PRO A 235 3.87 0.27 -7.86
CA PRO A 235 3.81 0.00 -9.30
C PRO A 235 3.44 1.25 -10.10
N ASP A 236 3.72 1.23 -11.41
CA ASP A 236 3.28 2.28 -12.34
C ASP A 236 1.82 2.64 -12.09
N ARG A 237 1.55 3.95 -11.93
CA ARG A 237 0.23 4.47 -11.60
C ARG A 237 -0.84 3.97 -12.53
N ARG A 238 -0.54 3.84 -13.83
CA ARG A 238 -1.45 3.36 -14.88
C ARG A 238 -2.02 1.97 -14.59
N LEU A 239 -1.31 1.18 -13.79
CA LEU A 239 -1.73 -0.17 -13.37
C LEU A 239 -2.64 -0.16 -12.14
N THR A 240 -2.69 0.96 -11.41
CA THR A 240 -3.38 1.10 -10.13
C THR A 240 -4.30 2.32 -10.06
N GLU A 241 -4.67 2.90 -11.22
CA GLU A 241 -5.60 4.01 -11.31
C GLU A 241 -7.00 3.61 -10.84
N TYR A 242 -7.75 4.60 -10.36
CA TYR A 242 -9.15 4.39 -10.04
C TYR A 242 -9.95 4.29 -11.33
N MET A 243 -10.88 3.34 -11.36
CA MET A 243 -11.81 3.21 -12.47
C MET A 243 -12.78 4.38 -12.51
N THR A 244 -13.01 4.89 -13.71
CA THR A 244 -13.97 5.96 -14.00
C THR A 244 -15.25 5.38 -14.62
N ILE A 245 -16.38 6.06 -14.36
CA ILE A 245 -17.68 5.72 -14.97
C ILE A 245 -17.95 6.66 -16.14
N GLU A 246 -17.54 7.93 -16.00
CA GLU A 246 -17.67 8.95 -17.02
C GLU A 246 -16.30 9.54 -17.35
N PRO A 247 -16.01 9.85 -18.63
CA PRO A 247 -16.93 9.74 -19.78
C PRO A 247 -17.04 8.31 -20.34
N THR A 248 -16.16 7.39 -19.95
CA THR A 248 -16.17 6.00 -20.39
C THR A 248 -16.41 5.09 -19.20
N ASN A 249 -17.41 4.21 -19.29
CA ASN A 249 -17.74 3.28 -18.21
C ASN A 249 -16.73 2.12 -18.17
N GLU A 250 -15.63 2.31 -17.46
CA GLU A 250 -14.60 1.27 -17.26
C GLU A 250 -15.11 0.13 -16.37
N TYR A 251 -16.17 0.38 -15.61
CA TYR A 251 -16.82 -0.61 -14.75
C TYR A 251 -17.66 -1.64 -15.51
N LYS A 252 -18.05 -1.35 -16.77
CA LYS A 252 -18.97 -2.17 -17.57
C LYS A 252 -18.58 -3.65 -17.60
N GLU A 253 -17.30 -3.93 -17.83
CA GLU A 253 -16.77 -5.29 -17.97
C GLU A 253 -16.40 -5.95 -16.62
N ARG A 254 -16.73 -5.30 -15.49
CA ARG A 254 -16.51 -5.76 -14.11
C ARG A 254 -15.16 -6.47 -13.92
N PRO A 255 -14.04 -5.79 -14.20
CA PRO A 255 -12.72 -6.41 -14.09
C PRO A 255 -12.45 -6.89 -12.67
N VAL A 256 -11.82 -8.05 -12.57
CA VAL A 256 -11.35 -8.63 -11.31
C VAL A 256 -10.00 -8.02 -10.95
N LEU A 257 -9.81 -7.62 -9.68
CA LEU A 257 -8.52 -7.15 -9.19
C LEU A 257 -7.50 -8.29 -9.21
N PHE A 258 -6.36 -8.02 -9.83
CA PHE A 258 -5.22 -8.90 -9.78
C PHE A 258 -4.71 -9.04 -8.35
N ASP A 259 -4.10 -10.18 -8.10
CA ASP A 259 -3.22 -10.38 -6.97
C ASP A 259 -2.10 -9.32 -6.97
N PRO A 260 -1.73 -8.73 -5.82
CA PRO A 260 -0.60 -7.81 -5.73
C PRO A 260 0.69 -8.31 -6.41
N LEU A 261 0.96 -9.62 -6.34
CA LEU A 261 2.15 -10.24 -6.94
C LEU A 261 2.04 -10.41 -8.47
N LYS A 262 0.84 -10.30 -9.04
CA LYS A 262 0.60 -10.44 -10.49
C LYS A 262 0.64 -9.12 -11.24
N ILE A 263 0.81 -7.99 -10.55
CA ILE A 263 1.00 -6.68 -11.18
C ILE A 263 2.40 -6.62 -11.77
N LYS A 264 2.50 -6.62 -13.11
CA LYS A 264 3.75 -6.53 -13.86
C LYS A 264 3.94 -5.14 -14.43
N GLU A 265 5.10 -4.55 -14.23
CA GLU A 265 5.45 -3.27 -14.84
C GLU A 265 5.67 -3.44 -16.35
N PRO A 266 5.23 -2.48 -17.17
CA PRO A 266 5.58 -2.48 -18.59
C PRO A 266 7.10 -2.36 -18.74
N PRO A 267 7.71 -3.01 -19.75
CA PRO A 267 9.14 -2.85 -20.02
C PRO A 267 9.47 -1.37 -20.20
N VAL A 268 10.52 -0.91 -19.52
CA VAL A 268 10.98 0.48 -19.60
C VAL A 268 11.50 0.74 -21.01
N ASP A 269 10.79 1.55 -21.79
CA ASP A 269 11.30 2.09 -23.04
C ASP A 269 12.48 3.03 -22.71
N ARG A 270 13.71 2.55 -22.91
CA ARG A 270 14.95 3.32 -22.70
C ARG A 270 15.20 4.37 -23.79
N SER A 271 14.15 4.96 -24.35
CA SER A 271 14.19 5.90 -25.47
C SER A 271 13.63 7.27 -25.11
N SER A 272 13.88 7.78 -23.90
CA SER A 272 13.64 9.21 -23.61
C SER A 272 14.52 9.72 -22.46
N SER A 273 15.82 9.58 -22.60
CA SER A 273 16.78 10.39 -21.86
C SER A 273 17.54 11.31 -22.83
N THR A 274 16.94 12.44 -23.18
CA THR A 274 17.71 13.61 -23.66
C THR A 274 16.96 14.91 -23.40
N ASN A 275 17.56 15.71 -22.51
CA ASN A 275 17.56 17.17 -22.35
C ASN A 275 16.37 18.06 -22.78
N SER A 276 16.07 18.98 -21.87
CA SER A 276 15.21 20.16 -21.97
C SER A 276 15.44 21.06 -23.20
N LYS A 277 14.35 21.51 -23.86
CA LYS A 277 13.88 22.91 -23.95
C LYS A 277 12.82 23.11 -25.06
N THR A 278 11.82 23.95 -24.73
CA THR A 278 10.96 24.79 -25.61
C THR A 278 9.86 24.18 -26.48
N THR A 279 8.62 24.63 -26.17
CA THR A 279 7.47 24.98 -27.02
C THR A 279 6.89 23.95 -27.99
N GLY A 280 5.65 23.54 -27.71
CA GLY A 280 4.75 22.94 -28.69
C GLY A 280 3.55 22.25 -28.03
N HIS A 281 2.33 22.71 -28.32
CA HIS A 281 1.06 22.07 -27.95
C HIS A 281 1.07 20.55 -28.23
N PRO A 282 0.60 19.68 -27.32
CA PRO A 282 0.39 18.28 -27.64
C PRO A 282 -1.02 18.07 -28.19
N LYS A 283 -1.11 17.72 -29.48
CA LYS A 283 -2.25 17.00 -30.04
C LYS A 283 -2.30 15.60 -29.43
N GLY A 284 -3.51 15.18 -29.07
CA GLY A 284 -3.77 13.90 -28.43
C GLY A 284 -3.33 12.70 -29.26
N ASN A 285 -2.70 11.73 -28.60
CA ASN A 285 -2.61 10.38 -29.11
C ASN A 285 -2.65 9.39 -27.95
N THR A 286 -3.86 8.89 -27.64
CA THR A 286 -4.11 7.84 -26.66
C THR A 286 -3.82 6.47 -27.29
N ASN A 287 -2.60 5.96 -27.12
CA ASN A 287 -2.33 4.54 -27.35
C ASN A 287 -2.83 3.74 -26.14
N LYS A 288 -4.09 3.28 -26.23
CA LYS A 288 -4.68 2.31 -25.32
C LYS A 288 -4.01 0.95 -25.56
N ILE A 289 -3.18 0.51 -24.62
CA ILE A 289 -2.66 -0.85 -24.60
C ILE A 289 -3.82 -1.77 -24.20
N TYR A 290 -4.42 -2.41 -25.21
CA TYR A 290 -5.47 -3.39 -25.00
C TYR A 290 -4.94 -4.61 -24.24
N ARG A 291 -5.70 -4.97 -23.20
CA ARG A 291 -5.67 -6.27 -22.52
C ARG A 291 -5.70 -7.40 -23.55
N ARG A 292 -4.59 -8.13 -23.69
CA ARG A 292 -4.58 -9.53 -24.12
C ARG A 292 -3.75 -10.33 -23.12
N ARG A 293 -4.42 -11.23 -22.40
CA ARG A 293 -3.78 -12.26 -21.59
C ARG A 293 -3.18 -13.30 -22.55
N SER A 294 -1.89 -13.61 -22.37
CA SER A 294 -1.41 -14.94 -22.72
C SER A 294 -1.78 -15.89 -21.58
N LYS A 295 -2.12 -17.12 -21.97
CA LYS A 295 -2.45 -18.26 -21.12
C LYS A 295 -1.38 -18.53 -20.07
#